data_AF-M6ZP35-F1
#
_entry.id   AF-M6ZP35-F1
#
_cell.length_a   1.000
_cell.length_b   1.000
_cell.length_c   1.000
_cell.angle_alpha   90.00
_cell.angle_beta   90.00
_cell.angle_gamma   90.00
#
_symmetry.space_group_name_H-M   'P 1'
#
loop_
_entity.id
_entity.type
_entity.pdbx_description
1 polymer ?
#
loop_
_entity_poly.entity_id
_entity_poly.type
_entity_poly.pdbx_seq_one_letter_code
_entity_poly.pdbx_strand_id
1 'polypeptide(L)'
;MKLEIENKKADEFIQPLLASAANDRRFVYYLLASTGICVVPLSAFCTLKDGFRVTLLEEDEEKFNWIYKTLRDKIGEYIASA
;
A
#
# COMPACT_ATOMS: atom_id res chain seq x y z
N MET A 1 5.98 6.40 -10.40
CA MET A 1 5.36 5.38 -9.53
C MET A 1 3.97 5.80 -9.03
N LYS A 2 2.94 4.98 -9.33
CA LYS A 2 1.53 5.10 -8.93
C LYS A 2 0.82 3.73 -9.04
N LEU A 3 -0.31 3.55 -8.34
CA LEU A 3 -1.26 2.46 -8.63
C LEU A 3 -2.54 3.03 -9.22
N GLU A 4 -3.24 2.23 -10.02
CA GLU A 4 -4.59 2.58 -10.47
C GLU A 4 -5.58 2.47 -9.31
N ILE A 5 -6.42 3.49 -9.16
CA ILE A 5 -7.43 3.58 -8.11
C ILE A 5 -8.79 3.76 -8.78
N GLU A 6 -9.65 2.77 -8.65
CA GLU A 6 -11.02 2.83 -9.18
C GLU A 6 -11.91 3.76 -8.35
N ASN A 7 -11.68 3.82 -7.03
CA ASN A 7 -12.46 4.65 -6.12
C ASN A 7 -11.99 6.12 -6.16
N LYS A 8 -12.69 6.94 -6.93
CA LYS A 8 -12.40 8.38 -7.08
C LYS A 8 -12.29 9.15 -5.76
N LYS A 9 -13.15 8.83 -4.77
CA LYS A 9 -13.09 9.50 -3.46
C LYS A 9 -11.81 9.15 -2.70
N ALA A 10 -11.36 7.90 -2.81
CA ALA A 10 -10.12 7.47 -2.20
C ALA A 10 -8.90 8.12 -2.88
N ASP A 11 -8.92 8.19 -4.21
CA ASP A 11 -7.87 8.88 -4.98
C ASP A 11 -7.77 10.36 -4.58
N GLU A 12 -8.88 11.09 -4.68
CA GLU A 12 -8.97 12.51 -4.28
C GLU A 12 -8.48 12.75 -2.83
N PHE A 13 -8.81 11.82 -1.92
CA PHE A 13 -8.39 11.91 -0.53
C PHE A 13 -6.88 11.73 -0.34
N ILE A 14 -6.25 10.78 -1.05
CA ILE A 14 -4.83 10.53 -0.86
C ILE A 14 -3.93 11.53 -1.58
N GLN A 15 -4.35 12.11 -2.71
CA GLN A 15 -3.52 13.04 -3.51
C GLN A 15 -2.78 14.11 -2.68
N PRO A 16 -3.44 14.87 -1.78
CA PRO A 16 -2.73 15.87 -0.96
C PRO A 16 -1.72 15.25 0.01
N LEU A 17 -1.92 14.00 0.44
CA LEU A 17 -1.03 13.29 1.36
C LEU A 17 0.24 12.78 0.67
N LEU A 18 0.21 12.56 -0.65
CA LEU A 18 1.34 12.01 -1.40
C LEU A 18 2.48 13.03 -1.61
N ALA A 19 2.17 14.34 -1.59
CA ALA A 19 3.15 15.39 -1.88
C ALA A 19 4.29 15.46 -0.86
N SER A 20 4.03 15.12 0.41
CA SER A 20 5.00 15.14 1.50
C SER A 20 5.29 13.75 2.09
N ALA A 21 4.77 12.69 1.46
CA ALA A 21 4.96 11.33 1.95
C ALA A 21 6.38 10.81 1.65
N ALA A 22 6.94 10.09 2.62
CA ALA A 22 8.08 9.20 2.37
C ALA A 22 7.71 8.14 1.31
N ASN A 23 8.73 7.54 0.67
CA ASN A 23 8.54 6.59 -0.42
C ASN A 23 7.61 5.43 -0.06
N ASP A 24 7.83 4.84 1.12
CA ASP A 24 7.02 3.74 1.62
C ASP A 24 5.59 4.15 1.96
N ARG A 25 5.40 5.32 2.59
CA ARG A 25 4.09 5.87 2.92
C ARG A 25 3.27 6.16 1.67
N ARG A 26 3.91 6.65 0.61
CA ARG A 26 3.30 6.85 -0.69
C ARG A 26 2.74 5.54 -1.24
N PHE A 27 3.53 4.46 -1.21
CA PHE A 27 3.06 3.13 -1.62
C PHE A 27 1.89 2.65 -0.77
N VAL A 28 1.97 2.78 0.56
CA VAL A 28 0.89 2.35 1.47
C VAL A 28 -0.43 3.08 1.20
N TYR A 29 -0.40 4.39 0.92
CA TYR A 29 -1.62 5.12 0.55
C TYR A 29 -2.22 4.63 -0.77
N TYR A 30 -1.39 4.41 -1.79
CA TYR A 30 -1.85 3.84 -3.05
C TYR A 30 -2.43 2.43 -2.87
N LEU A 31 -1.78 1.58 -2.07
CA LEU A 31 -2.24 0.23 -1.79
C LEU A 31 -3.60 0.25 -1.10
N LEU A 32 -3.77 1.08 -0.07
CA LEU A 32 -5.03 1.22 0.65
C LEU A 32 -6.14 1.73 -0.27
N ALA A 33 -5.88 2.77 -1.06
CA ALA A 33 -6.89 3.36 -1.95
C ALA A 33 -7.28 2.43 -3.11
N SER A 34 -6.34 1.62 -3.63
CA SER A 34 -6.58 0.72 -4.76
C SER A 34 -7.16 -0.63 -4.37
N THR A 35 -6.84 -1.16 -3.18
CA THR A 35 -7.20 -2.54 -2.80
C THR A 35 -7.97 -2.65 -1.49
N GLY A 36 -7.96 -1.62 -0.65
CA GLY A 36 -8.48 -1.68 0.72
C GLY A 36 -7.55 -2.37 1.73
N ILE A 37 -6.36 -2.84 1.31
CA ILE A 37 -5.39 -3.46 2.22
C ILE A 37 -4.68 -2.36 3.04
N CYS A 38 -4.81 -2.41 4.36
CA CYS A 38 -4.20 -1.48 5.29
C CYS A 38 -2.92 -2.08 5.89
N VAL A 39 -1.78 -1.44 5.66
CA VAL A 39 -0.47 -1.79 6.22
C VAL A 39 0.19 -0.55 6.84
N VAL A 40 1.24 -0.74 7.63
CA VAL A 40 1.92 0.37 8.30
C VAL A 40 3.28 0.63 7.64
N PRO A 41 3.58 1.85 7.14
CA PRO A 41 4.88 2.14 6.54
C PRO A 41 5.99 2.15 7.59
N LEU A 42 7.20 1.75 7.21
CA LEU A 42 8.36 1.71 8.10
C LEU A 42 8.87 3.11 8.48
N SER A 43 8.58 4.13 7.67
CA SER A 43 8.81 5.55 7.99
C SER A 43 8.02 6.06 9.20
N ALA A 44 7.06 5.28 9.71
CA ALA A 44 6.41 5.53 11.00
C ALA A 44 7.19 4.97 12.20
N PHE A 45 8.31 4.29 11.97
CA PHE A 45 9.17 3.67 12.98
C PHE A 45 10.58 4.29 12.93
N CYS A 46 11.40 3.98 13.94
CA CYS A 46 12.79 4.46 14.04
C CYS A 46 13.74 3.67 13.11
N THR A 47 13.58 3.80 11.80
CA THR A 47 14.41 3.11 10.80
C THR A 47 14.66 4.00 9.57
N LEU A 48 15.79 3.79 8.91
CA LEU A 48 16.14 4.43 7.63
C LEU A 48 15.74 3.57 6.41
N LYS A 49 15.21 2.35 6.63
CA LYS A 49 14.81 1.45 5.55
C LYS A 49 13.39 1.75 5.10
N ASP A 50 13.20 1.84 3.79
CA ASP A 50 11.87 1.84 3.16
C ASP A 50 11.23 0.45 3.30
N GLY A 51 9.94 0.42 3.62
CA GLY A 51 9.15 -0.81 3.64
C GLY A 51 7.83 -0.64 4.39
N PHE A 52 7.17 -1.75 4.70
CA PHE A 52 5.96 -1.73 5.51
C PHE A 52 5.83 -3.00 6.35
N ARG A 53 5.06 -2.91 7.43
CA ARG A 53 4.69 -4.05 8.29
C ARG A 53 3.29 -4.54 7.92
N VAL A 54 3.17 -5.85 7.73
CA VAL A 54 1.91 -6.59 7.53
C VAL A 54 1.70 -7.59 8.66
N THR A 55 0.47 -8.05 8.87
CA THR A 55 0.11 -9.05 9.90
C THR A 55 -0.18 -10.41 9.26
N LEU A 56 0.04 -11.49 10.03
CA LEU A 56 -0.31 -12.87 9.66
C LEU A 56 -1.54 -13.37 10.43
N LEU A 57 -2.37 -12.46 10.94
CA LEU A 57 -3.47 -12.74 11.87
C LEU A 57 -4.82 -12.97 11.18
N GLU A 58 -4.87 -12.96 9.84
CA GLU A 58 -6.11 -13.26 9.11
C GLU A 58 -6.35 -14.77 9.15
N GLU A 59 -7.46 -15.18 9.78
CA GLU A 59 -7.82 -16.59 9.99
C GLU A 59 -8.54 -17.19 8.79
N ASP A 60 -9.23 -16.37 7.99
CA ASP A 60 -9.83 -16.80 6.73
C ASP A 60 -8.72 -17.04 5.70
N GLU A 61 -8.50 -18.31 5.35
CA GLU A 61 -7.44 -18.72 4.44
C GLU A 61 -7.59 -18.13 3.02
N GLU A 62 -8.83 -17.97 2.54
CA GLU A 62 -9.08 -17.38 1.21
C GLU A 62 -8.69 -15.91 1.22
N LYS A 63 -9.10 -15.18 2.27
CA LYS A 63 -8.76 -13.77 2.44
C LYS A 63 -7.27 -13.56 2.72
N PHE A 64 -6.65 -14.42 3.52
CA PHE A 64 -5.20 -14.41 3.74
C PHE A 64 -4.45 -14.56 2.41
N ASN A 65 -4.82 -15.57 1.62
CA ASN A 65 -4.23 -15.79 0.30
C ASN A 65 -4.46 -14.61 -0.65
N TRP A 66 -5.67 -14.03 -0.63
CA TRP A 66 -5.98 -12.83 -1.41
C TRP A 66 -5.10 -11.64 -1.00
N ILE A 67 -4.92 -11.38 0.30
CA ILE A 67 -4.07 -10.28 0.80
C ILE A 67 -2.64 -10.42 0.26
N TYR A 68 -2.01 -11.58 0.45
CA TYR A 68 -0.59 -11.75 0.11
C TYR A 68 -0.34 -11.86 -1.40
N LYS A 69 -1.26 -12.44 -2.17
CA LYS A 69 -1.19 -12.41 -3.65
C LYS A 69 -1.34 -10.98 -4.17
N THR A 70 -2.33 -10.24 -3.65
CA THR A 70 -2.56 -8.85 -4.04
C THR A 70 -1.36 -7.97 -3.68
N LEU A 71 -0.76 -8.15 -2.49
CA LEU A 71 0.46 -7.45 -2.11
C LEU A 71 1.60 -7.68 -3.11
N ARG A 72 1.88 -8.94 -3.47
CA ARG A 72 2.91 -9.27 -4.47
C ARG A 72 2.65 -8.56 -5.79
N ASP A 73 1.42 -8.63 -6.29
CA ASP A 73 1.06 -8.09 -7.60
C ASP A 73 1.13 -6.56 -7.60
N LYS A 74 0.59 -5.90 -6.57
CA LYS A 74 0.62 -4.43 -6.44
C LYS A 74 2.02 -3.86 -6.21
N ILE A 75 2.92 -4.60 -5.54
CA ILE A 75 4.33 -4.20 -5.46
C ILE A 75 4.93 -4.18 -6.87
N GLY A 76 4.70 -5.23 -7.66
CA GLY A 76 5.18 -5.33 -9.04
C GLY A 76 4.63 -4.21 -9.94
N GLU A 77 3.32 -3.99 -9.92
CA GLU A 77 2.66 -2.91 -10.66
C GLU A 77 3.20 -1.52 -10.28
N TYR A 78 3.36 -1.25 -8.98
CA TYR A 78 3.85 0.04 -8.51
C TYR A 78 5.28 0.31 -8.96
N ILE A 79 6.17 -0.68 -8.87
CA ILE A 79 7.56 -0.56 -9.32
C ILE A 79 7.62 -0.39 -10.86
N ALA A 80 6.80 -1.12 -11.61
CA ALA A 80 6.74 -1.02 -13.07
C ALA A 80 6.19 0.32 -13.57
N SER A 81 5.43 1.04 -12.75
CA SER A 81 4.92 2.39 -13.04
C SER A 81 5.92 3.53 -12.77
N ALA A 82 7.17 3.19 -12.45
CA ALA A 82 8.26 4.15 -12.19
C ALA A 82 8.63 4.95 -13.44
#